data_AF-A0A3N1CMU2-F1
#
_entry.id   AF-A0A3N1CMU2-F1
#
_cell.length_a   1.000
_cell.length_b   1.000
_cell.length_c   1.000
_cell.angle_alpha   90.00
_cell.angle_beta   90.00
_cell.angle_gamma   90.00
#
_symmetry.space_group_name_H-M   'P 1'
#
loop_
_entity.id
_entity.type
_entity.pdbx_description
1 polymer ?
#
loop_
_entity_poly.entity_id
_entity_poly.type
_entity_poly.pdbx_seq_one_letter_code
_entity_poly.pdbx_strand_id
1 'polypeptide(L)'
;MSHETPAVKPGQVWADNDPRSVGRTLRIERVEGERAVCSILTNADGSPSDRRGTTTRIGLRRFVPTSTGYRFLHEPPPIHEKACPDAEDHSEHEWDDAFGDTFYCPGEWL
;
A
#
# COMPACT_ATOMS: atom_id res chain seq x y z
N MET A 1 25.34 -10.32 20.28
CA MET A 1 24.17 -9.43 20.23
C MET A 1 23.11 -10.15 19.43
N SER A 2 22.21 -10.88 20.09
CA SER A 2 21.10 -11.54 19.42
C SER A 2 20.15 -10.45 18.96
N HIS A 3 20.19 -10.10 17.67
CA HIS A 3 19.17 -9.22 17.10
C HIS A 3 17.87 -10.02 17.09
N GLU A 4 17.03 -9.78 18.10
CA GLU A 4 15.69 -10.32 18.15
C GLU A 4 14.97 -9.88 16.88
N THR A 5 14.61 -10.87 16.07
CA THR A 5 13.94 -10.60 14.80
C THR A 5 12.49 -10.24 15.12
N PRO A 6 11.98 -9.10 14.64
CA PRO A 6 10.61 -8.69 14.95
C PRO A 6 9.62 -9.74 14.46
N ALA A 7 8.56 -9.94 15.24
CA ALA A 7 7.48 -10.82 14.86
C ALA A 7 6.85 -10.35 13.54
N VAL A 8 6.66 -11.29 12.61
CA VAL A 8 6.13 -11.04 11.27
C VAL A 8 4.63 -10.71 11.35
N LYS A 9 4.24 -9.51 10.90
CA LYS A 9 2.86 -8.99 10.97
C LYS A 9 2.38 -8.44 9.62
N PRO A 10 1.07 -8.49 9.35
CA PRO A 10 0.48 -7.78 8.21
C PRO A 10 0.86 -6.31 8.17
N GLY A 11 1.09 -5.83 6.95
CA GLY A 11 1.45 -4.47 6.59
C GLY A 11 2.93 -4.09 6.77
N GLN A 12 3.76 -4.90 7.44
CA GLN A 12 5.21 -4.69 7.55
C GLN A 12 5.90 -4.77 6.19
N VAL A 13 7.02 -4.05 6.05
CA VAL A 13 7.87 -4.07 4.85
C VAL A 13 9.24 -4.65 5.13
N TRP A 14 9.66 -5.53 4.22
CA TRP A 14 10.88 -6.31 4.34
C TRP A 14 11.70 -6.25 3.05
N ALA A 15 13.02 -6.06 3.19
CA ALA A 15 13.97 -6.13 2.09
C ALA A 15 14.48 -7.55 1.91
N ASP A 16 14.63 -7.97 0.66
CA ASP A 16 15.35 -9.19 0.33
C ASP A 16 16.85 -8.98 0.51
N ASN A 17 17.50 -9.88 1.24
CA ASN A 17 18.93 -9.84 1.46
C ASN A 17 19.70 -10.81 0.55
N ASP A 18 19.01 -11.57 -0.31
CA ASP A 18 19.64 -12.44 -1.31
C ASP A 18 20.38 -11.59 -2.37
N PRO A 19 21.70 -11.79 -2.57
CA PRO A 19 22.48 -11.06 -3.59
C PRO A 19 21.95 -11.22 -5.02
N ARG A 20 21.12 -12.23 -5.30
CA ARG A 20 20.46 -12.42 -6.60
C ARG A 20 19.20 -11.58 -6.78
N SER A 21 18.73 -10.94 -5.70
CA SER A 21 17.48 -10.17 -5.65
C SER A 21 17.70 -8.80 -5.00
N VAL A 22 18.90 -8.23 -5.12
CA VAL A 22 19.24 -6.90 -4.60
C VAL A 22 18.19 -5.87 -5.05
N GLY A 23 17.80 -4.97 -4.14
CA GLY A 23 16.80 -3.94 -4.41
C GLY A 23 15.34 -4.38 -4.23
N ARG A 24 15.06 -5.68 -4.11
CA ARG A 24 13.69 -6.20 -3.92
C ARG A 24 13.17 -5.92 -2.51
N THR A 25 11.96 -5.40 -2.43
CA THR A 25 11.21 -5.19 -1.19
C THR A 25 9.79 -5.71 -1.30
N LEU A 26 9.25 -6.14 -0.16
CA LEU A 26 7.97 -6.83 -0.05
C LEU A 26 7.16 -6.24 1.09
N ARG A 27 5.84 -6.17 0.92
CA ARG A 27 4.88 -5.91 1.99
C ARG A 27 4.17 -7.19 2.38
N ILE A 28 4.00 -7.46 3.66
CA ILE A 28 3.18 -8.59 4.12
C ILE A 28 1.71 -8.19 4.02
N GLU A 29 0.91 -8.94 3.28
CA GLU A 29 -0.54 -8.74 3.20
C GLU A 29 -1.25 -9.46 4.34
N ARG A 30 -0.85 -10.72 4.59
CA ARG A 30 -1.40 -11.56 5.66
C ARG A 30 -0.46 -12.69 6.02
N VAL A 31 -0.69 -13.31 7.17
CA VAL A 31 0.01 -14.52 7.62
C VAL A 31 -0.96 -15.70 7.57
N GLU A 32 -0.54 -16.77 6.90
CA GLU A 32 -1.27 -18.04 6.72
C GLU A 32 -0.41 -19.19 7.28
N GLY A 33 -0.65 -19.57 8.54
CA GLY A 33 0.13 -20.61 9.22
C GLY A 33 1.62 -20.26 9.27
N GLU A 34 2.47 -21.10 8.68
CA GLU A 34 3.93 -20.88 8.64
C GLU A 34 4.39 -20.02 7.45
N ARG A 35 3.47 -19.38 6.73
CA ARG A 35 3.78 -18.58 5.54
C ARG A 35 3.20 -17.18 5.64
N ALA A 36 3.94 -16.19 5.16
CA ALA A 36 3.43 -14.86 4.87
C ALA A 36 3.08 -14.76 3.39
N VAL A 37 1.91 -14.20 3.12
CA VAL A 37 1.50 -13.78 1.78
C VAL A 37 1.95 -12.35 1.61
N CYS A 38 2.77 -12.09 0.60
CA CYS A 38 3.45 -10.80 0.44
C CYS A 38 3.23 -10.24 -0.97
N SER A 39 3.09 -8.92 -1.07
CA SER A 39 3.09 -8.20 -2.35
C SER A 39 4.48 -7.63 -2.62
N ILE A 40 4.94 -7.73 -3.86
CA ILE A 40 6.21 -7.13 -4.29
C ILE A 40 6.02 -5.61 -4.45
N LEU A 41 6.79 -4.82 -3.69
CA LEU A 41 6.78 -3.35 -3.80
C LEU A 41 7.85 -2.85 -4.78
N THR A 42 9.05 -3.44 -4.73
CA THR A 42 10.14 -3.15 -5.65
C THR A 42 10.69 -4.45 -6.23
N ASN A 43 11.07 -4.42 -7.50
CA ASN A 43 11.71 -5.56 -8.14
C ASN A 43 13.17 -5.69 -7.70
N ALA A 44 13.76 -6.85 -8.01
CA ALA A 44 15.20 -6.95 -8.01
C ALA A 44 15.80 -6.07 -9.11
N ASP A 45 16.95 -5.47 -8.83
CA ASP A 45 17.71 -4.67 -9.78
C ASP A 45 18.09 -5.51 -11.00
N GLY A 46 17.93 -4.95 -12.19
CA GLY A 46 18.21 -5.65 -13.45
C GLY A 46 17.22 -6.78 -13.79
N SER A 47 16.10 -6.90 -13.07
CA SER A 47 15.08 -7.88 -13.43
C SER A 47 14.46 -7.56 -14.80
N PRO A 48 14.39 -8.52 -15.73
CA PRO A 48 13.87 -8.29 -17.09
C PRO A 48 12.34 -8.14 -17.13
N SER A 49 11.65 -8.35 -16.01
CA SER A 49 10.19 -8.28 -15.94
C SER A 49 9.74 -7.61 -14.65
N ASP A 50 8.77 -6.71 -14.78
CA ASP A 50 8.14 -6.06 -13.63
C ASP A 50 7.22 -7.05 -12.92
N ARG A 51 7.47 -7.28 -11.63
CA ARG A 51 6.65 -8.14 -10.76
C ARG A 51 6.01 -7.35 -9.62
N ARG A 52 6.11 -6.01 -9.61
CA ARG A 52 5.45 -5.17 -8.61
C ARG A 52 3.95 -5.43 -8.60
N GLY A 53 3.36 -5.44 -7.41
CA GLY A 53 1.96 -5.81 -7.19
C GLY A 53 1.67 -7.31 -7.27
N THR A 54 2.62 -8.14 -7.72
CA THR A 54 2.43 -9.60 -7.69
C THR A 54 2.51 -10.11 -6.26
N THR A 55 1.62 -11.05 -5.95
CA THR A 55 1.61 -11.74 -4.66
C THR A 55 2.49 -13.00 -4.67
N THR A 56 3.25 -13.21 -3.60
CA THR A 56 4.08 -14.40 -3.37
C THR A 56 3.88 -14.96 -1.96
N ARG A 57 4.19 -16.24 -1.76
CA ARG A 57 4.12 -16.91 -0.45
C ARG A 57 5.53 -17.24 0.04
N ILE A 58 5.88 -16.76 1.23
CA ILE A 58 7.21 -16.89 1.82
C ILE A 58 7.11 -17.51 3.21
N GLY A 59 7.95 -18.50 3.52
CA GLY A 59 7.96 -19.12 4.84
C GLY A 59 8.44 -18.14 5.92
N LEU A 60 7.75 -18.09 7.07
CA LEU A 60 8.05 -17.19 8.19
C LEU A 60 9.50 -17.27 8.66
N ARG A 61 10.08 -18.48 8.63
CA ARG A 61 11.49 -18.73 8.96
C ARG A 61 12.52 -17.96 8.11
N ARG A 62 12.11 -17.41 6.95
CA ARG A 62 13.01 -16.62 6.08
C ARG A 62 13.07 -15.15 6.48
N PHE A 63 12.14 -14.67 7.29
CA PHE A 63 12.10 -13.28 7.76
C PHE A 63 13.11 -13.02 8.87
N VAL A 64 14.36 -13.37 8.62
CA VAL A 64 15.51 -13.17 9.50
C VAL A 64 16.64 -12.58 8.65
N PRO A 65 17.47 -11.65 9.17
CA PRO A 65 18.51 -10.99 8.39
C PRO A 65 19.74 -11.90 8.18
N THR A 66 19.54 -13.07 7.58
CA THR A 66 20.62 -13.96 7.11
C THR A 66 21.01 -13.61 5.67
N SER A 67 22.07 -14.23 5.13
CA SER A 67 22.57 -13.96 3.78
C SER A 67 21.57 -14.23 2.64
N THR A 68 20.48 -14.95 2.91
CA THR A 68 19.40 -15.26 1.93
C THR A 68 18.01 -15.06 2.51
N GLY A 69 17.93 -14.43 3.68
CA GLY A 69 16.70 -14.11 4.37
C GLY A 69 16.21 -12.71 4.04
N TYR A 70 15.27 -12.22 4.83
CA TYR A 70 14.71 -10.89 4.69
C TYR A 70 15.08 -10.01 5.88
N ARG A 71 15.43 -8.77 5.59
CA ARG A 71 15.72 -7.74 6.58
C ARG A 71 14.50 -6.86 6.78
N PHE A 72 14.08 -6.70 8.03
CA PHE A 72 13.02 -5.78 8.40
C PHE A 72 13.41 -4.34 8.07
N LEU A 73 12.51 -3.57 7.43
CA LEU A 73 12.72 -2.16 7.13
C LEU A 73 11.86 -1.26 8.03
N HIS A 74 10.54 -1.43 7.99
CA HIS A 74 9.63 -0.60 8.78
C HIS A 74 8.31 -1.31 9.10
N GLU A 75 7.69 -0.85 10.18
CA GLU A 75 6.37 -1.30 10.63
C GLU A 75 5.27 -0.88 9.63
N PRO A 76 4.08 -1.52 9.67
CA PRO A 76 2.93 -0.98 8.97
C PRO A 76 2.68 0.46 9.42
N PRO A 77 2.18 1.33 8.51
CA PRO A 77 1.59 2.58 8.98
C PRO A 77 0.51 2.23 10.03
N PRO A 78 0.34 3.04 11.08
CA PRO A 78 -0.75 2.83 12.02
C PRO A 78 -2.03 2.68 11.20
N ILE A 79 -2.77 1.62 11.45
CA ILE A 79 -4.10 1.48 10.90
C ILE A 79 -4.88 2.69 11.40
N HIS A 80 -5.04 3.72 10.57
CA HIS A 80 -6.12 4.66 10.78
C HIS A 80 -7.37 3.80 10.66
N GLU A 81 -7.89 3.33 11.80
CA GLU A 81 -9.08 2.51 11.96
C GLU A 81 -10.27 3.27 11.38
N LYS A 82 -10.35 3.40 10.05
CA LYS A 82 -11.21 4.39 9.42
C LYS A 82 -11.22 5.70 10.22
N ALA A 83 -10.25 6.56 9.97
CA ALA A 83 -10.72 7.92 9.79
C ALA A 83 -11.69 7.83 8.60
N CYS A 84 -12.97 7.55 8.87
CA CYS A 84 -13.98 8.42 8.32
C CYS A 84 -13.38 9.79 8.60
N PRO A 85 -12.87 10.54 7.59
CA PRO A 85 -13.01 11.97 7.78
C PRO A 85 -14.48 12.10 8.14
N ASP A 86 -14.75 12.64 9.32
CA ASP A 86 -16.09 13.04 9.69
C ASP A 86 -16.76 13.50 8.41
N ALA A 87 -17.94 12.97 8.12
CA ALA A 87 -18.79 13.61 7.14
C ALA A 87 -18.76 15.08 7.53
N GLU A 88 -18.03 15.90 6.77
CA GLU A 88 -18.07 17.35 6.89
C GLU A 88 -19.48 17.69 6.40
N ASP A 89 -20.41 17.48 7.33
CA ASP A 89 -21.65 18.19 7.38
C ASP A 89 -21.27 19.66 7.57
N HIS A 90 -21.93 20.49 6.77
CA HIS A 90 -21.81 21.94 6.66
C HIS A 90 -20.56 22.42 5.90
N SER A 91 -20.67 23.02 4.72
CA SER A 91 -21.67 24.02 4.37
C SER A 91 -21.71 24.19 2.86
N GLU A 92 -22.92 24.36 2.37
CA GLU A 92 -23.25 24.85 1.04
C GLU A 92 -22.33 26.04 0.72
N HIS A 93 -21.48 25.86 -0.29
CA HIS A 93 -20.77 26.98 -0.88
C HIS A 93 -21.83 27.84 -1.56
N GLU A 94 -22.16 28.93 -0.87
CA GLU A 94 -22.87 30.12 -1.29
C GLU A 94 -22.72 30.36 -2.81
N TRP A 95 -23.73 29.95 -3.59
CA TRP A 95 -23.92 30.39 -4.97
C TRP A 95 -24.91 31.54 -4.98
N ASP A 96 -24.55 32.65 -4.35
CA ASP A 96 -25.21 33.94 -4.54
C ASP A 96 -24.14 34.97 -4.90
N ASP A 97 -23.89 35.10 -6.21
CA ASP A 97 -23.74 36.40 -6.89
C ASP A 97 -23.38 36.20 -8.36
N ALA A 98 -24.38 35.75 -9.13
CA ALA A 98 -24.51 36.12 -10.53
C ALA A 98 -25.95 35.92 -10.98
N PHE A 99 -26.88 36.69 -10.40
CA PHE A 99 -28.08 37.12 -11.13
C PHE A 99 -27.62 38.06 -12.27
N GLY A 100 -27.03 37.46 -13.30
CA GLY A 100 -26.87 38.02 -14.62
C GLY A 100 -28.00 37.49 -15.48
N ASP A 101 -29.16 38.12 -15.31
CA ASP A 101 -30.32 38.13 -16.17
C ASP A 101 -30.03 37.76 -17.65
N THR A 102 -30.49 36.60 -18.10
CA THR A 102 -31.07 36.44 -19.44
C THR A 102 -32.02 35.25 -19.41
N PHE A 103 -33.30 35.58 -19.25
CA PHE A 103 -34.41 34.74 -19.66
C PHE A 103 -34.23 34.28 -21.12
N TYR A 104 -34.17 32.97 -21.34
CA TYR A 104 -34.64 32.39 -22.61
C TYR A 104 -35.49 31.16 -22.29
N CYS A 105 -36.81 31.37 -22.31
CA CYS A 105 -37.83 30.34 -22.22
C CYS A 105 -38.18 29.79 -23.62
N PRO A 106 -38.88 28.64 -23.70
CA PRO A 106 -38.59 27.56 -24.65
C PRO A 106 -39.56 27.46 -25.84
N GLY A 107 -39.12 26.73 -26.87
CA GLY A 107 -39.98 25.92 -27.74
C GLY A 107 -40.51 26.60 -29.00
N GLU A 108 -40.15 26.04 -30.15
CA GLU A 108 -41.17 25.75 -31.16
C GLU A 108 -40.77 24.51 -31.97
N TRP A 109 -41.74 23.63 -32.12
CA TRP A 109 -41.75 22.49 -32.99
C TRP A 109 -42.10 22.94 -34.42
N LEU A 110 -41.54 22.21 -35.39
CA LEU A 110 -41.76 22.23 -36.85
C LEU A 110 -40.84 23.15 -37.68
#